data_AF-A0A3M7PV33-F1
#
_entry.id   AF-A0A3M7PV33-F1
#
_cell.length_a   1.000
_cell.length_b   1.000
_cell.length_c   1.000
_cell.angle_alpha   90.00
_cell.angle_beta   90.00
_cell.angle_gamma   90.00
#
_symmetry.space_group_name_H-M   'P 1'
#
loop_
_entity.id
_entity.type
_entity.pdbx_description
1 polymer ?
#
loop_
_entity_poly.entity_id
_entity_poly.type
_entity_poly.pdbx_seq_one_letter_code
_entity_poly.pdbx_strand_id
1 'polypeptide(L)'
;MSVHIGYDLWKKFKHESLLHLVAKLKMGLKNSPTNFQIKLLLLNLYSHLGAYDSIKIMYDSMDIKNIQYYSTSNLLIFNNIRLGSFESSAQVHSTMDTFFNSGLFDLTSFMVNCYKYGTFLKAFEINSFIDELKKSLTVHMCLTNHVIQQIVMDQVNIKEHDASETDLSTGLALMETKIEQYFKNLNQLSNLVDKNEFFSEQNSLVDHSDTNVVYDWSPPNQQQKTSQNRLGLIEEQKKLLKLRILWIKFIYLNIKNQFSDEKFALIKSQLANFDYGKQEPSDLEIFNSKSNYLKEFLKLNLDKIVTNFVHLIADMALGEDFLANDSQVQNYRNTFKKLFENFELEAPDANTESLSAVLESLSAVVETLSIFIVNLVSVLGNEFYKPIWTEKCKKSKKKKGVYLKYAQTVDMLFEIYEFLFDALNKLLNNFDKFKLSASFVDGLIQKIDDQSVDFSDLTQSYRKSFEELRKIYSAKVKFLLKFSQNSVLKP
;
A
#
# COMPACT_ATOMS: atom_id res chain seq x y z
N MET A 1 15.31 26.98 14.07
CA MET A 1 16.09 26.58 15.26
C MET A 1 15.22 26.03 16.39
N SER A 2 14.29 26.81 16.99
CA SER A 2 13.46 26.34 18.12
C SER A 2 12.76 25.00 17.87
N VAL A 3 12.18 24.81 16.69
CA VAL A 3 11.51 23.55 16.31
C VAL A 3 12.48 22.38 16.15
N HIS A 4 13.70 22.63 15.69
CA HIS A 4 14.71 21.56 15.58
C HIS A 4 15.12 21.06 16.96
N ILE A 5 15.40 21.98 17.88
CA ILE A 5 15.74 21.65 19.27
C ILE A 5 14.56 20.95 19.94
N GLY A 6 13.34 21.45 19.75
CA GLY A 6 12.14 20.87 20.34
C GLY A 6 11.88 19.43 19.85
N TYR A 7 12.10 19.16 18.56
CA TYR A 7 12.03 17.79 18.05
C TYR A 7 13.13 16.91 18.61
N ASP A 8 14.38 17.40 18.73
CA ASP A 8 15.46 16.61 19.35
C ASP A 8 15.15 16.24 20.81
N LEU A 9 14.50 17.15 21.54
CA LEU A 9 14.02 16.92 22.90
C LEU A 9 12.87 15.90 22.93
N TRP A 10 11.92 15.99 22.00
CA TRP A 10 10.87 14.99 21.84
C TRP A 10 11.47 13.61 21.52
N LYS A 11 12.43 13.53 20.58
CA LYS A 11 13.07 12.27 20.18
C LYS A 11 13.79 11.60 21.35
N LYS A 12 14.57 12.35 22.12
CA LYS A 12 15.42 11.81 23.20
C LYS A 12 14.69 11.58 24.51
N PHE A 13 13.76 12.47 24.85
CA PHE A 13 13.19 12.53 26.20
C PHE A 13 11.66 12.53 26.21
N LYS A 14 11.00 12.52 25.04
CA LYS A 14 9.53 12.64 24.90
C LYS A 14 8.95 13.85 25.68
N HIS A 15 9.76 14.90 25.85
CA HIS A 15 9.52 15.99 26.79
C HIS A 15 8.64 17.12 26.22
N GLU A 16 8.67 17.36 24.90
CA GLU A 16 7.74 18.22 24.17
C GLU A 16 6.83 17.35 23.30
N SER A 17 5.53 17.64 23.23
CA SER A 17 4.63 16.93 22.31
C SER A 17 4.86 17.41 20.87
N LEU A 18 4.77 16.49 19.90
CA LEU A 18 4.81 16.87 18.47
C LEU A 18 3.76 17.92 18.12
N LEU A 19 2.59 17.88 18.79
CA LEU A 19 1.53 18.85 18.58
C LEU A 19 1.94 20.27 19.00
N HIS A 20 2.75 20.43 20.05
CA HIS A 20 3.27 21.74 20.44
C HIS A 20 4.25 22.30 19.38
N LEU A 21 5.04 21.44 18.74
CA LEU A 21 5.89 21.84 17.61
C LEU A 21 5.07 22.27 16.39
N VAL A 22 4.00 21.53 16.09
CA VAL A 22 3.03 21.92 15.05
C VAL A 22 2.39 23.26 15.38
N ALA A 23 2.01 23.50 16.64
CA ALA A 23 1.43 24.77 17.08
C ALA A 23 2.37 25.95 16.78
N LYS A 24 3.64 25.83 17.20
CA LYS A 24 4.69 26.83 16.96
C LYS A 24 4.88 27.11 15.47
N LEU A 25 4.96 26.07 14.64
CA LEU A 25 5.10 26.23 13.19
C LEU A 25 3.87 26.89 12.55
N LYS A 26 2.65 26.53 12.97
CA LYS A 26 1.41 27.17 12.49
C LYS A 26 1.37 28.66 12.83
N MET A 27 1.77 29.04 14.04
CA MET A 27 1.88 30.46 14.41
C MET A 27 2.93 31.18 13.55
N GLY A 28 4.07 30.54 13.30
CA GLY A 28 5.08 31.04 12.36
C GLY A 28 4.54 31.22 10.94
N LEU A 29 3.73 30.26 10.46
CA LEU A 29 3.13 30.31 9.13
C LEU A 29 2.07 31.41 9.01
N LYS A 30 1.29 31.69 10.07
CA LYS A 30 0.35 32.84 10.11
C LYS A 30 1.09 34.17 9.88
N ASN A 31 2.30 34.30 10.44
CA ASN A 31 3.11 35.51 10.27
C ASN A 31 3.89 35.53 8.95
N SER A 32 4.22 34.36 8.39
CA SER A 32 5.00 34.22 7.16
C SER A 32 4.48 33.08 6.27
N PRO A 33 3.35 33.31 5.56
CA PRO A 33 2.64 32.24 4.82
C PRO A 33 3.41 31.73 3.59
N THR A 34 4.39 32.49 3.11
CA THR A 34 5.23 32.15 1.96
C THR A 34 6.48 31.37 2.33
N ASN A 35 6.74 31.14 3.63
CA ASN A 35 7.94 30.45 4.08
C ASN A 35 7.83 28.93 3.82
N PHE A 36 8.50 28.47 2.77
CA PHE A 36 8.51 27.06 2.37
C PHE A 36 9.19 26.14 3.40
N GLN A 37 10.15 26.64 4.18
CA GLN A 37 10.80 25.83 5.23
C GLN A 37 9.83 25.46 6.34
N ILE A 38 8.96 26.41 6.75
CA ILE A 38 7.90 26.14 7.73
C ILE A 38 6.93 25.09 7.18
N LYS A 39 6.56 25.20 5.89
CA LYS A 39 5.68 24.23 5.22
C LYS A 39 6.29 22.84 5.15
N LEU A 40 7.57 22.72 4.79
CA LEU A 40 8.28 21.44 4.74
C LEU A 40 8.45 20.80 6.12
N LEU A 41 8.75 21.59 7.15
CA LEU A 41 8.79 21.08 8.51
C LEU A 41 7.41 20.61 8.99
N LEU A 42 6.34 21.34 8.66
CA LEU A 42 4.96 20.92 8.95
C LEU A 42 4.60 19.62 8.22
N LEU A 43 4.96 19.47 6.94
CA LEU A 43 4.78 18.24 6.17
C LEU A 43 5.37 17.03 6.90
N ASN A 44 6.60 17.15 7.37
CA ASN A 44 7.27 16.06 8.08
C ASN A 44 6.62 15.77 9.44
N LEU A 45 6.29 16.79 10.23
CA LEU A 45 5.62 16.58 11.52
C LEU A 45 4.22 15.97 11.34
N TYR A 46 3.46 16.39 10.33
CA TYR A 46 2.17 15.77 10.00
C TYR A 46 2.33 14.33 9.55
N SER A 47 3.42 14.00 8.84
CA SER A 47 3.74 12.62 8.50
C SER A 47 3.99 11.77 9.74
N HIS A 48 4.78 12.25 10.72
CA HIS A 48 4.95 11.54 12.00
C HIS A 48 3.65 11.35 12.78
N LEU A 49 2.75 12.33 12.71
CA LEU A 49 1.42 12.24 13.29
C LEU A 49 0.49 11.33 12.48
N GLY A 50 0.73 11.13 11.19
CA GLY A 50 -0.10 10.30 10.31
C GLY A 50 -1.32 11.04 9.72
N ALA A 51 -1.27 12.37 9.62
CA ALA A 51 -2.36 13.19 9.09
C ALA A 51 -2.16 13.53 7.60
N TYR A 52 -2.47 12.57 6.72
CA TYR A 52 -2.14 12.69 5.28
C TYR A 52 -2.80 13.87 4.55
N ASP A 53 -4.08 14.18 4.80
CA ASP A 53 -4.74 15.29 4.11
C ASP A 53 -4.12 16.64 4.52
N SER A 54 -3.67 16.76 5.77
CA SER A 54 -2.91 17.95 6.21
C SER A 54 -1.58 18.06 5.45
N ILE A 55 -0.90 16.93 5.19
CA ILE A 55 0.30 16.88 4.34
C ILE A 55 -0.05 17.38 2.94
N LYS A 56 -1.09 16.83 2.31
CA LYS A 56 -1.50 17.22 0.95
C LYS A 56 -1.82 18.71 0.85
N ILE A 57 -2.59 19.27 1.79
CA ILE A 57 -2.92 20.71 1.79
C ILE A 57 -1.66 21.57 1.87
N MET A 58 -0.70 21.21 2.75
CA MET A 58 0.57 21.93 2.85
C MET A 58 1.39 21.82 1.56
N TYR A 59 1.42 20.63 0.95
CA TYR A 59 2.15 20.39 -0.30
C TYR A 59 1.58 21.19 -1.47
N ASP A 60 0.26 21.16 -1.64
CA ASP A 60 -0.45 21.92 -2.68
C ASP A 60 -0.22 23.43 -2.51
N SER A 61 -0.10 23.91 -1.25
CA SER A 61 0.17 25.33 -0.97
C SER A 61 1.57 25.81 -1.38
N MET A 62 2.49 24.90 -1.71
CA MET A 62 3.84 25.26 -2.21
C MET A 62 3.88 25.48 -3.72
N ASP A 63 2.78 25.22 -4.44
CA ASP A 63 2.67 25.37 -5.91
C ASP A 63 3.79 24.63 -6.65
N ILE A 64 4.02 23.38 -6.26
CA ILE A 64 5.03 22.50 -6.87
C ILE A 64 4.66 22.18 -8.32
N LYS A 65 5.61 22.39 -9.24
CA LYS A 65 5.40 22.25 -10.70
C LYS A 65 6.47 21.42 -11.38
N ASN A 66 6.05 20.64 -12.38
CA ASN A 66 6.89 19.91 -13.34
C ASN A 66 8.02 19.13 -12.65
N ILE A 67 9.28 19.44 -12.97
CA ILE A 67 10.46 18.76 -12.46
C ILE A 67 10.56 18.74 -10.93
N GLN A 68 9.90 19.67 -10.23
CA GLN A 68 9.90 19.65 -8.77
C GLN A 68 9.12 18.46 -8.21
N TYR A 69 8.15 17.92 -8.95
CA TYR A 69 7.51 16.66 -8.59
C TYR A 69 8.52 15.52 -8.57
N TYR A 70 9.51 15.52 -9.46
CA TYR A 70 10.53 14.47 -9.48
C TYR A 70 11.33 14.40 -8.18
N SER A 71 11.68 15.56 -7.61
CA SER A 71 12.55 15.63 -6.43
C SER A 71 11.81 15.66 -5.09
N THR A 72 10.56 16.13 -5.04
CA THR A 72 9.83 16.36 -3.77
C THR A 72 8.61 15.47 -3.55
N SER A 73 8.18 14.72 -4.57
CA SER A 73 6.97 13.88 -4.48
C SER A 73 7.10 12.70 -3.52
N ASN A 74 8.33 12.32 -3.18
CA ASN A 74 8.63 11.33 -2.16
C ASN A 74 7.96 11.65 -0.81
N LEU A 75 7.84 12.94 -0.46
CA LEU A 75 7.17 13.42 0.75
C LEU A 75 5.68 13.04 0.80
N LEU A 76 5.04 12.91 -0.37
CA LEU A 76 3.65 12.46 -0.48
C LEU A 76 3.56 10.95 -0.70
N ILE A 77 4.28 10.42 -1.69
CA ILE A 77 4.13 9.04 -2.18
C ILE A 77 4.46 8.01 -1.10
N PHE A 78 5.35 8.32 -0.16
CA PHE A 78 5.70 7.38 0.90
C PHE A 78 4.67 7.29 2.03
N ASN A 79 3.80 8.28 2.15
CA ASN A 79 2.82 8.40 3.24
C ASN A 79 1.37 8.11 2.80
N ASN A 80 1.16 7.96 1.51
CA ASN A 80 -0.16 8.09 0.90
C ASN A 80 -1.14 6.96 1.25
N ILE A 81 -0.87 5.74 0.78
CA ILE A 81 -1.70 4.57 1.04
C ILE A 81 -1.59 4.19 2.51
N ARG A 82 -0.36 4.24 3.07
CA ARG A 82 -0.06 3.81 4.45
C ARG A 82 -0.91 4.52 5.50
N LEU A 83 -1.28 5.78 5.30
CA LEU A 83 -2.09 6.57 6.24
C LEU A 83 -3.61 6.48 5.97
N GLY A 84 -4.04 5.61 5.07
CA GLY A 84 -5.45 5.29 4.85
C GLY A 84 -6.28 6.36 4.12
N SER A 85 -5.65 7.37 3.52
CA SER A 85 -6.33 8.41 2.73
C SER A 85 -6.20 8.06 1.24
N PHE A 86 -7.07 7.19 0.76
CA PHE A 86 -7.01 6.67 -0.60
C PHE A 86 -7.47 7.74 -1.59
N GLU A 87 -8.58 8.42 -1.37
CA GLU A 87 -9.10 9.39 -2.36
C GLU A 87 -8.07 10.48 -2.71
N SER A 88 -7.45 11.07 -1.69
CA SER A 88 -6.39 12.07 -1.86
C SER A 88 -5.14 11.49 -2.52
N SER A 89 -4.77 10.25 -2.20
CA SER A 89 -3.65 9.54 -2.83
C SER A 89 -3.88 9.29 -4.32
N ALA A 90 -5.12 9.01 -4.74
CA ALA A 90 -5.45 8.76 -6.14
C ALA A 90 -5.19 10.01 -7.00
N GLN A 91 -5.54 11.19 -6.48
CA GLN A 91 -5.31 12.46 -7.17
C GLN A 91 -3.81 12.69 -7.38
N VAL A 92 -3.01 12.51 -6.32
CA VAL A 92 -1.55 12.67 -6.38
C VAL A 92 -0.94 11.72 -7.41
N HIS A 93 -1.33 10.45 -7.39
CA HIS A 93 -0.86 9.48 -8.38
C HIS A 93 -1.25 9.84 -9.81
N SER A 94 -2.49 10.26 -10.04
CA SER A 94 -2.94 10.67 -11.38
C SER A 94 -2.15 11.87 -11.92
N THR A 95 -1.83 12.84 -11.06
CA THR A 95 -1.00 13.99 -11.43
C THR A 95 0.42 13.55 -11.77
N MET A 96 1.01 12.66 -10.97
CA MET A 96 2.36 12.12 -11.22
C MET A 96 2.42 11.31 -12.50
N ASP A 97 1.46 10.42 -12.73
CA ASP A 97 1.40 9.60 -13.94
C ASP A 97 1.27 10.48 -15.19
N THR A 98 0.46 11.54 -15.12
CA THR A 98 0.35 12.52 -16.20
C THR A 98 1.69 13.21 -16.44
N PHE A 99 2.37 13.68 -15.39
CA PHE A 99 3.68 14.32 -15.48
C PHE A 99 4.73 13.40 -16.10
N PHE A 100 4.80 12.13 -15.69
CA PHE A 100 5.79 11.20 -16.24
C PHE A 100 5.51 10.84 -17.70
N ASN A 101 4.25 10.57 -18.04
CA ASN A 101 3.89 10.19 -19.42
C ASN A 101 4.02 11.38 -20.39
N SER A 102 3.54 12.57 -20.00
CA SER A 102 3.69 13.77 -20.82
C SER A 102 5.15 14.19 -20.90
N GLY A 103 5.87 14.13 -19.78
CA GLY A 103 7.28 14.51 -19.70
C GLY A 103 8.17 13.65 -20.61
N LEU A 104 7.94 12.33 -20.66
CA LEU A 104 8.70 11.46 -21.55
C LEU A 104 8.39 11.69 -23.03
N PHE A 105 7.12 11.94 -23.36
CA PHE A 105 6.73 12.31 -24.72
C PHE A 105 7.39 13.63 -25.17
N ASP A 106 7.42 14.63 -24.29
CA ASP A 106 8.06 15.90 -24.57
C ASP A 106 9.59 15.75 -24.73
N LEU A 107 10.24 14.99 -23.83
CA LEU A 107 11.68 14.72 -23.89
C LEU A 107 12.10 14.00 -25.17
N THR A 108 11.32 13.00 -25.61
CA THR A 108 11.59 12.29 -26.88
C THR A 108 11.42 13.24 -28.08
N SER A 109 10.43 14.13 -28.05
CA SER A 109 10.25 15.16 -29.07
C SER A 109 11.42 16.18 -29.08
N PHE A 110 11.90 16.59 -27.91
CA PHE A 110 13.08 17.46 -27.78
C PHE A 110 14.36 16.78 -28.28
N MET A 111 14.49 15.47 -28.06
CA MET A 111 15.62 14.69 -28.59
C MET A 111 15.63 14.72 -30.13
N VAL A 112 14.48 14.51 -30.78
CA VAL A 112 14.35 14.62 -32.25
C VAL A 112 14.73 16.03 -32.73
N ASN A 113 14.29 17.06 -32.03
CA ASN A 113 14.67 18.44 -32.34
C ASN A 113 16.17 18.68 -32.20
N CYS A 114 16.85 18.06 -31.23
CA CYS A 114 18.30 18.18 -31.10
C CYS A 114 19.03 17.64 -32.35
N TYR A 115 18.57 16.55 -32.94
CA TYR A 115 19.11 16.05 -34.20
C TYR A 115 18.80 16.99 -35.37
N LYS A 116 17.59 17.57 -35.41
CA LYS A 116 17.19 18.53 -36.46
C LYS A 116 18.01 19.83 -36.44
N TYR A 117 18.33 20.34 -35.26
CA TYR A 117 19.07 21.61 -35.09
C TYR A 117 20.59 21.42 -34.89
N GLY A 118 21.10 20.19 -34.96
CA GLY A 118 22.53 19.89 -34.86
C GLY A 118 23.12 19.99 -33.45
N THR A 119 22.28 20.02 -32.39
CA THR A 119 22.72 20.06 -30.98
C THR A 119 22.91 18.66 -30.41
N PHE A 120 23.80 17.87 -30.99
CA PHE A 120 23.95 16.44 -30.67
C PHE A 120 24.36 16.18 -29.21
N LEU A 121 25.17 17.04 -28.60
CA LEU A 121 25.54 16.90 -27.19
C LEU A 121 24.32 16.93 -26.26
N LYS A 122 23.33 17.77 -26.56
CA LYS A 122 22.08 17.83 -25.79
C LYS A 122 21.21 16.59 -25.99
N ALA A 123 21.28 15.94 -27.15
CA ALA A 123 20.60 14.66 -27.35
C ALA A 123 21.13 13.58 -26.39
N PHE A 124 22.44 13.53 -26.17
CA PHE A 124 23.04 12.61 -25.19
C PHE A 124 22.63 12.92 -23.75
N GLU A 125 22.64 14.21 -23.35
CA GLU A 125 22.17 14.62 -22.01
C GLU A 125 20.70 14.25 -21.79
N ILE A 126 19.82 14.49 -22.78
CA ILE A 126 18.40 14.11 -22.71
C ILE A 126 18.25 12.59 -22.60
N ASN A 127 19.04 11.81 -23.35
CA ASN A 127 18.98 10.36 -23.26
C ASN A 127 19.42 9.86 -21.87
N SER A 128 20.50 10.41 -21.33
CA SER A 128 20.95 10.10 -19.96
C SER A 128 19.88 10.44 -18.92
N PHE A 129 19.22 11.60 -19.07
CA PHE A 129 18.16 12.00 -18.17
C PHE A 129 16.93 11.09 -18.26
N ILE A 130 16.56 10.66 -19.47
CA ILE A 130 15.51 9.65 -19.66
C ILE A 130 15.90 8.35 -18.93
N ASP A 131 17.13 7.88 -19.09
CA ASP A 131 17.60 6.66 -18.42
C ASP A 131 17.63 6.79 -16.89
N GLU A 132 17.91 7.98 -16.35
CA GLU A 132 17.81 8.27 -14.92
C GLU A 132 16.35 8.28 -14.42
N LEU A 133 15.45 8.91 -15.18
CA LEU A 133 14.01 8.91 -14.88
C LEU A 133 13.46 7.48 -14.82
N LYS A 134 13.86 6.64 -15.78
CA LYS A 134 13.47 5.23 -15.83
C LYS A 134 13.98 4.43 -14.64
N LYS A 135 15.03 4.86 -13.95
CA LYS A 135 15.61 4.20 -12.76
C LYS A 135 15.16 4.84 -11.44
N SER A 136 14.28 5.83 -11.48
CA SER A 136 13.87 6.58 -10.29
C SER A 136 13.01 5.73 -9.36
N LEU A 137 13.42 5.62 -8.09
CA LEU A 137 12.66 4.92 -7.06
C LEU A 137 11.26 5.50 -6.87
N THR A 138 11.15 6.83 -6.86
CA THR A 138 9.90 7.55 -6.60
C THR A 138 8.85 7.28 -7.69
N VAL A 139 9.30 7.19 -8.95
CA VAL A 139 8.44 6.83 -10.10
C VAL A 139 7.86 5.43 -9.91
N HIS A 140 8.71 4.44 -9.63
CA HIS A 140 8.27 3.05 -9.45
C HIS A 140 7.33 2.90 -8.26
N MET A 141 7.61 3.60 -7.16
CA MET A 141 6.73 3.65 -5.99
C MET A 141 5.39 4.27 -6.33
N CYS A 142 5.36 5.38 -7.10
CA CYS A 142 4.11 6.02 -7.52
C CYS A 142 3.22 5.05 -8.29
N LEU A 143 3.77 4.42 -9.33
CA LEU A 143 3.05 3.51 -10.21
C LEU A 143 2.54 2.28 -9.46
N THR A 144 3.42 1.67 -8.66
CA THR A 144 3.09 0.47 -7.87
C THR A 144 1.98 0.78 -6.86
N ASN A 145 2.08 1.92 -6.17
CA ASN A 145 1.07 2.37 -5.23
C ASN A 145 -0.26 2.65 -5.94
N HIS A 146 -0.23 3.32 -7.11
CA HIS A 146 -1.44 3.62 -7.87
C HIS A 146 -2.23 2.35 -8.20
N VAL A 147 -1.56 1.27 -8.61
CA VAL A 147 -2.23 -0.02 -8.86
C VAL A 147 -2.80 -0.62 -7.61
N ILE A 148 -2.01 -0.73 -6.54
CA ILE A 148 -2.50 -1.32 -5.29
C ILE A 148 -3.72 -0.55 -4.81
N GLN A 149 -3.68 0.76 -4.92
CA GLN A 149 -4.82 1.60 -4.60
C GLN A 149 -6.02 1.30 -5.50
N GLN A 150 -5.86 1.19 -6.82
CA GLN A 150 -6.95 0.82 -7.73
C GLN A 150 -7.54 -0.54 -7.34
N ILE A 151 -6.70 -1.53 -7.02
CA ILE A 151 -7.10 -2.86 -6.55
C ILE A 151 -7.92 -2.79 -5.25
N VAL A 152 -7.47 -1.98 -4.29
CA VAL A 152 -8.16 -1.78 -3.01
C VAL A 152 -9.51 -1.10 -3.22
N MET A 153 -9.57 -0.05 -4.04
CA MET A 153 -10.74 0.80 -4.24
C MET A 153 -11.77 0.20 -5.20
N ASP A 154 -11.36 -0.59 -6.19
CA ASP A 154 -12.29 -1.20 -7.15
C ASP A 154 -13.26 -2.16 -6.45
N GLN A 155 -12.84 -2.83 -5.39
CA GLN A 155 -13.74 -3.65 -4.55
C GLN A 155 -14.82 -2.82 -3.83
N VAL A 156 -14.58 -1.52 -3.64
CA VAL A 156 -15.57 -0.58 -3.09
C VAL A 156 -16.52 -0.07 -4.17
N ASN A 157 -16.07 -0.01 -5.42
CA ASN A 157 -16.83 0.48 -6.57
C ASN A 157 -17.74 -0.59 -7.22
N ILE A 158 -17.68 -1.85 -6.79
CA ILE A 158 -18.67 -2.90 -7.16
C ILE A 158 -20.04 -2.63 -6.47
N LYS A 159 -20.44 -1.36 -6.35
CA LYS A 159 -21.66 -0.94 -5.65
C LYS A 159 -22.92 -1.17 -6.50
N GLU A 160 -23.93 -1.64 -5.79
CA GLU A 160 -25.35 -1.30 -5.93
C GLU A 160 -26.19 -1.89 -7.07
N HIS A 161 -25.63 -2.40 -8.16
CA HIS A 161 -26.41 -3.20 -9.10
C HIS A 161 -26.44 -4.68 -8.71
N ASP A 162 -27.63 -5.30 -8.83
CA ASP A 162 -27.89 -6.71 -8.54
C ASP A 162 -26.83 -7.60 -9.18
N ALA A 163 -25.96 -8.16 -8.34
CA ALA A 163 -24.83 -8.98 -8.76
C ALA A 163 -25.35 -10.33 -9.28
N SER A 164 -25.55 -10.39 -10.59
CA SER A 164 -25.72 -11.61 -11.35
C SER A 164 -24.34 -12.27 -11.59
N GLU A 165 -24.30 -13.58 -11.91
CA GLU A 165 -23.05 -14.31 -12.22
C GLU A 165 -22.20 -13.62 -13.29
N THR A 166 -22.80 -12.78 -14.14
CA THR A 166 -22.11 -11.97 -15.16
C THR A 166 -21.27 -10.84 -14.58
N ASP A 167 -21.62 -10.30 -13.41
CA ASP A 167 -20.96 -9.13 -12.80
C ASP A 167 -19.61 -9.46 -12.17
N LEU A 168 -19.41 -10.73 -11.79
CA LEU A 168 -18.13 -11.18 -11.23
C LEU A 168 -17.08 -11.42 -12.31
N SER A 169 -17.50 -12.01 -13.44
CA SER A 169 -16.63 -12.15 -14.61
C SER A 169 -16.28 -10.80 -15.23
N THR A 170 -17.21 -9.84 -15.26
CA THR A 170 -16.92 -8.49 -15.75
C THR A 170 -16.04 -7.71 -14.76
N GLY A 171 -16.23 -7.87 -13.45
CA GLY A 171 -15.35 -7.29 -12.43
C GLY A 171 -13.92 -7.81 -12.50
N LEU A 172 -13.73 -9.13 -12.67
CA LEU A 172 -12.41 -9.75 -12.89
C LEU A 172 -11.78 -9.32 -14.22
N ALA A 173 -12.55 -9.24 -15.31
CA ALA A 173 -12.06 -8.78 -16.61
C ALA A 173 -11.69 -7.28 -16.60
N LEU A 174 -12.45 -6.45 -15.88
CA LEU A 174 -12.12 -5.03 -15.66
C LEU A 174 -10.83 -4.92 -14.85
N MET A 175 -10.62 -5.81 -13.88
CA MET A 175 -9.41 -5.84 -13.09
C MET A 175 -8.20 -6.31 -13.90
N GLU A 176 -8.39 -7.33 -14.75
CA GLU A 176 -7.38 -7.82 -15.70
C GLU A 176 -6.92 -6.70 -16.63
N THR A 177 -7.87 -6.02 -17.29
CA THR A 177 -7.57 -4.92 -18.23
C THR A 177 -6.84 -3.75 -17.58
N LYS A 178 -7.16 -3.41 -16.32
CA LYS A 178 -6.44 -2.37 -15.56
C LYS A 178 -5.03 -2.80 -15.17
N ILE A 179 -4.85 -4.04 -14.72
CA ILE A 179 -3.53 -4.59 -14.41
C ILE A 179 -2.69 -4.68 -15.69
N GLU A 180 -3.29 -5.04 -16.82
CA GLU A 180 -2.62 -5.01 -18.12
C GLU A 180 -2.25 -3.59 -18.56
N GLN A 181 -3.12 -2.60 -18.35
CA GLN A 181 -2.82 -1.20 -18.60
C GLN A 181 -1.67 -0.71 -17.72
N TYR A 182 -1.60 -1.17 -16.46
CA TYR A 182 -0.45 -0.91 -15.61
C TYR A 182 0.83 -1.54 -16.13
N PHE A 183 0.82 -2.83 -16.48
CA PHE A 183 2.00 -3.45 -17.09
C PHE A 183 2.38 -2.78 -18.40
N LYS A 184 1.41 -2.31 -19.18
CA LYS A 184 1.66 -1.53 -20.40
C LYS A 184 2.33 -0.19 -20.09
N ASN A 185 1.88 0.54 -19.07
CA ASN A 185 2.49 1.79 -18.63
C ASN A 185 3.89 1.55 -18.06
N LEU A 186 4.08 0.50 -17.25
CA LEU A 186 5.41 0.06 -16.80
C LEU A 186 6.31 -0.35 -17.95
N ASN A 187 5.78 -0.99 -18.99
CA ASN A 187 6.52 -1.39 -20.19
C ASN A 187 6.90 -0.18 -21.06
N GLN A 188 6.11 0.87 -21.03
CA GLN A 188 6.44 2.14 -21.68
C GLN A 188 7.57 2.87 -20.92
N LEU A 189 7.64 2.70 -19.60
CA LEU A 189 8.64 3.29 -18.73
C LEU A 189 9.91 2.44 -18.59
N SER A 190 9.82 1.14 -18.84
CA SER A 190 10.94 0.22 -18.77
C SER A 190 10.77 -0.84 -19.85
N ASN A 191 11.82 -1.16 -20.60
CA ASN A 191 11.82 -2.37 -21.44
C ASN A 191 11.79 -3.69 -20.59
N LEU A 192 11.36 -3.63 -19.32
CA LEU A 192 11.49 -4.66 -18.29
C LEU A 192 10.19 -5.44 -18.03
N VAL A 193 9.50 -5.83 -19.10
CA VAL A 193 8.73 -7.08 -19.07
C VAL A 193 9.24 -7.98 -20.19
N ASP A 194 10.53 -8.28 -20.13
CA ASP A 194 10.88 -9.69 -20.23
C ASP A 194 10.55 -10.36 -18.91
N LYS A 195 9.77 -11.44 -18.99
CA LYS A 195 8.99 -12.07 -17.89
C LYS A 195 9.82 -12.49 -16.66
N ASN A 196 11.15 -12.41 -16.72
CA ASN A 196 12.10 -12.94 -15.74
C ASN A 196 13.13 -11.91 -15.21
N GLU A 197 13.34 -10.75 -15.84
CA GLU A 197 14.50 -9.87 -15.56
C GLU A 197 14.24 -8.68 -14.62
N PHE A 198 13.00 -8.42 -14.21
CA PHE A 198 12.69 -7.34 -13.26
C PHE A 198 13.49 -7.42 -11.93
N PHE A 199 14.06 -8.58 -11.61
CA PHE A 199 14.79 -8.81 -10.37
C PHE A 199 16.29 -8.49 -10.42
N SER A 200 16.90 -8.41 -11.61
CA SER A 200 18.35 -8.13 -11.74
C SER A 200 18.68 -6.64 -11.62
N GLU A 201 17.75 -5.76 -12.00
CA GLU A 201 17.98 -4.30 -12.01
C GLU A 201 17.48 -3.54 -10.78
N GLN A 202 16.86 -4.18 -9.77
CA GLN A 202 16.42 -3.49 -8.54
C GLN A 202 17.59 -2.87 -7.75
N ASN A 203 18.80 -3.41 -7.92
CA ASN A 203 20.04 -2.82 -7.37
C ASN A 203 20.42 -1.49 -8.06
N SER A 204 19.86 -1.20 -9.23
CA SER A 204 20.15 0.00 -10.03
C SER A 204 19.16 1.16 -9.79
N LEU A 205 18.12 0.96 -8.97
CA LEU A 205 17.18 2.03 -8.65
C LEU A 205 17.88 3.16 -7.88
N VAL A 206 17.72 4.37 -8.38
CA VAL A 206 18.33 5.59 -7.83
C VAL A 206 17.26 6.40 -7.13
N ASP A 207 17.58 6.88 -5.93
CA ASP A 207 16.77 7.86 -5.22
C ASP A 207 17.21 9.26 -5.67
N HIS A 208 16.29 9.98 -6.30
CA HIS A 208 16.50 11.37 -6.76
C HIS A 208 15.81 12.39 -5.85
N SER A 209 15.34 11.96 -4.68
CA SER A 209 14.71 12.87 -3.75
C SER A 209 15.68 13.92 -3.23
N ASP A 210 15.20 15.17 -3.22
CA ASP A 210 15.96 16.28 -2.68
C ASP A 210 15.80 16.30 -1.16
N THR A 211 16.86 15.93 -0.47
CA THR A 211 16.91 15.92 1.00
C THR A 211 17.49 17.17 1.60
N ASN A 212 18.07 18.03 0.77
CA ASN A 212 18.70 19.26 1.23
C ASN A 212 17.73 20.44 1.14
N VAL A 213 16.47 20.19 0.76
CA VAL A 213 15.43 21.23 0.70
C VAL A 213 15.18 21.83 2.08
N VAL A 214 15.23 21.03 3.15
CA VAL A 214 15.01 21.52 4.52
C VAL A 214 16.34 21.94 5.13
N TYR A 215 16.38 23.14 5.73
CA TYR A 215 17.58 23.62 6.39
C TYR A 215 17.88 22.81 7.66
N ASP A 216 19.02 22.12 7.67
CA ASP A 216 19.54 21.43 8.82
C ASP A 216 20.67 22.24 9.49
N TRP A 217 20.45 22.58 10.76
CA TRP A 217 21.42 23.32 11.59
C TRP A 217 22.15 22.41 12.57
N SER A 218 21.98 21.09 12.45
CA SER A 218 22.66 20.09 13.28
C SER A 218 24.18 20.14 13.06
N PRO A 219 25.01 19.79 14.06
CA PRO A 219 26.45 19.70 13.88
C PRO A 219 26.80 18.69 12.77
N PRO A 220 27.90 18.91 12.00
CA PRO A 220 28.25 18.08 10.83
C PRO A 220 28.32 16.58 11.12
N ASN A 221 28.76 16.19 12.31
CA ASN A 221 28.84 14.79 12.73
C ASN A 221 27.45 14.13 12.86
N GLN A 222 26.41 14.90 13.19
CA GLN A 222 25.02 14.44 13.20
C GLN A 222 24.45 14.41 11.79
N GLN A 223 24.75 15.41 10.96
CA GLN A 223 24.35 15.42 9.53
C GLN A 223 24.91 14.22 8.75
N GLN A 224 26.12 13.74 9.08
CA GLN A 224 26.68 12.52 8.49
C GLN A 224 25.93 11.25 8.93
N LYS A 225 25.49 11.18 10.19
CA LYS A 225 24.62 10.08 10.66
C LYS A 225 23.24 10.14 9.99
N THR A 226 22.70 11.34 9.75
CA THR A 226 21.48 11.57 8.97
C THR A 226 21.58 10.96 7.59
N SER A 227 22.70 11.17 6.91
CA SER A 227 22.96 10.56 5.59
C SER A 227 23.02 9.02 5.65
N GLN A 228 23.54 8.43 6.73
CA GLN A 228 23.57 6.97 6.91
C GLN A 228 22.18 6.40 7.22
N ASN A 229 21.42 7.04 8.10
CA ASN A 229 20.04 6.66 8.43
C ASN A 229 19.13 6.74 7.19
N ARG A 230 19.36 7.72 6.31
CA ARG A 230 18.67 7.84 5.02
C ARG A 230 18.87 6.61 4.14
N LEU A 231 20.08 6.06 4.05
CA LEU A 231 20.33 4.86 3.24
C LEU A 231 19.48 3.68 3.72
N GLY A 232 19.35 3.50 5.05
CA GLY A 232 18.47 2.49 5.62
C GLY A 232 16.99 2.70 5.26
N LEU A 233 16.51 3.94 5.23
CA LEU A 233 15.13 4.25 4.82
C LEU A 233 14.89 3.99 3.33
N ILE A 234 15.85 4.32 2.47
CA ILE A 234 15.78 4.03 1.02
C ILE A 234 15.75 2.51 0.82
N GLU A 235 16.57 1.76 1.56
CA GLU A 235 16.55 0.30 1.53
C GLU A 235 15.20 -0.26 1.98
N GLU A 236 14.59 0.28 3.04
CA GLU A 236 13.25 -0.12 3.48
C GLU A 236 12.20 0.14 2.39
N GLN A 237 12.27 1.29 1.70
CA GLN A 237 11.38 1.62 0.59
C GLN A 237 11.58 0.69 -0.60
N LYS A 238 12.83 0.38 -0.96
CA LYS A 238 13.15 -0.61 -2.00
C LYS A 238 12.60 -1.99 -1.65
N LYS A 239 12.69 -2.40 -0.38
CA LYS A 239 12.08 -3.65 0.12
C LYS A 239 10.56 -3.61 -0.04
N LEU A 240 9.90 -2.55 0.41
CA LEU A 240 8.44 -2.44 0.25
C LEU A 240 8.03 -2.46 -1.23
N LEU A 241 8.74 -1.73 -2.09
CA LEU A 241 8.52 -1.75 -3.54
C LEU A 241 8.58 -3.17 -4.09
N LYS A 242 9.64 -3.91 -3.73
CA LYS A 242 9.84 -5.30 -4.15
C LYS A 242 8.70 -6.21 -3.71
N LEU A 243 8.27 -6.09 -2.45
CA LEU A 243 7.14 -6.85 -1.91
C LEU A 243 5.86 -6.58 -2.69
N ARG A 244 5.54 -5.30 -2.92
CA ARG A 244 4.35 -4.85 -3.64
C ARG A 244 4.34 -5.32 -5.10
N ILE A 245 5.49 -5.32 -5.76
CA ILE A 245 5.60 -5.82 -7.13
C ILE A 245 5.42 -7.34 -7.21
N LEU A 246 5.94 -8.09 -6.23
CA LEU A 246 5.68 -9.52 -6.12
C LEU A 246 4.17 -9.80 -5.97
N TRP A 247 3.46 -9.00 -5.18
CA TRP A 247 2.00 -9.12 -5.05
C TRP A 247 1.26 -8.87 -6.36
N ILE A 248 1.60 -7.80 -7.08
CA ILE A 248 0.96 -7.49 -8.38
C ILE A 248 1.26 -8.60 -9.40
N LYS A 249 2.49 -9.10 -9.46
CA LYS A 249 2.86 -10.20 -10.37
C LYS A 249 2.09 -11.48 -10.05
N PHE A 250 1.96 -11.81 -8.76
CA PHE A 250 1.18 -12.95 -8.32
C PHE A 250 -0.29 -12.84 -8.74
N ILE A 251 -0.91 -11.68 -8.51
CA ILE A 251 -2.30 -11.41 -8.96
C ILE A 251 -2.42 -11.59 -10.47
N TYR A 252 -1.49 -11.02 -11.23
CA TYR A 252 -1.53 -11.08 -12.68
C TYR A 252 -1.41 -12.51 -13.24
N LEU A 253 -0.50 -13.31 -12.68
CA LEU A 253 -0.34 -14.71 -13.10
C LEU A 253 -1.57 -15.55 -12.77
N ASN A 254 -2.20 -15.30 -11.62
CA ASN A 254 -3.44 -15.96 -11.22
C ASN A 254 -4.58 -15.59 -12.17
N ILE A 255 -4.77 -14.30 -12.49
CA ILE A 255 -5.82 -13.85 -13.40
C ILE A 255 -5.66 -14.48 -14.80
N LYS A 256 -4.44 -14.52 -15.33
CA LYS A 256 -4.18 -15.09 -16.66
C LYS A 256 -4.21 -16.61 -16.71
N ASN A 257 -4.43 -17.29 -15.58
CA ASN A 257 -4.31 -18.74 -15.45
C ASN A 257 -2.99 -19.29 -16.02
N GLN A 258 -1.91 -18.50 -16.00
CA GLN A 258 -0.60 -18.91 -16.50
C GLN A 258 0.18 -19.64 -15.41
N PHE A 259 -0.33 -20.79 -15.01
CA PHE A 259 0.27 -21.69 -14.01
C PHE A 259 1.45 -22.48 -14.58
N SER A 260 2.43 -21.81 -15.18
CA SER A 260 3.70 -22.49 -15.46
C SER A 260 4.44 -22.70 -14.13
N ASP A 261 4.72 -23.95 -13.77
CA ASP A 261 5.37 -24.37 -12.52
C ASP A 261 6.60 -23.50 -12.18
N GLU A 262 7.42 -23.16 -13.18
CA GLU A 262 8.64 -22.37 -13.01
C GLU A 262 8.39 -20.95 -12.46
N LYS A 263 7.34 -20.27 -12.92
CA LYS A 263 7.05 -18.88 -12.52
C LYS A 263 6.47 -18.80 -11.12
N PHE A 264 5.58 -19.73 -10.76
CA PHE A 264 5.04 -19.81 -9.40
C PHE A 264 6.11 -20.29 -8.42
N ALA A 265 6.95 -21.26 -8.80
CA ALA A 265 8.08 -21.68 -7.99
C ALA A 265 9.07 -20.52 -7.73
N LEU A 266 9.31 -19.67 -8.75
CA LEU A 266 10.13 -18.47 -8.58
C LEU A 266 9.50 -17.50 -7.57
N ILE A 267 8.22 -17.15 -7.70
CA ILE A 267 7.55 -16.24 -6.75
C ILE A 267 7.50 -16.84 -5.34
N LYS A 268 7.20 -18.13 -5.22
CA LYS A 268 7.18 -18.90 -3.97
C LYS A 268 8.54 -18.83 -3.28
N SER A 269 9.63 -19.10 -4.00
CA SER A 269 10.99 -19.00 -3.45
C SER A 269 11.38 -17.57 -3.08
N GLN A 270 10.97 -16.57 -3.86
CA GLN A 270 11.27 -15.16 -3.61
C GLN A 270 10.54 -14.60 -2.40
N LEU A 271 9.28 -15.00 -2.16
CA LEU A 271 8.52 -14.60 -0.97
C LEU A 271 9.01 -15.35 0.27
N ALA A 272 9.33 -16.64 0.15
CA ALA A 272 9.87 -17.43 1.26
C ALA A 272 11.24 -16.91 1.72
N ASN A 273 12.08 -16.46 0.78
CA ASN A 273 13.40 -15.89 1.05
C ASN A 273 13.39 -14.36 1.15
N PHE A 274 12.21 -13.73 1.24
CA PHE A 274 12.14 -12.28 1.30
C PHE A 274 12.71 -11.79 2.63
N ASP A 275 13.81 -11.04 2.57
CA ASP A 275 14.37 -10.38 3.75
C ASP A 275 13.50 -9.18 4.12
N TYR A 276 12.60 -9.39 5.07
CA TYR A 276 11.81 -8.32 5.68
C TYR A 276 12.69 -7.36 6.53
N GLY A 277 13.98 -7.68 6.72
CA GLY A 277 14.95 -6.89 7.45
C GLY A 277 14.94 -7.14 8.96
N LYS A 278 16.12 -7.09 9.58
CA LYS A 278 16.21 -6.93 11.05
C LYS A 278 15.80 -5.50 11.39
N GLN A 279 14.94 -5.37 12.39
CA GLN A 279 14.48 -4.11 12.98
C GLN A 279 15.65 -3.41 13.67
N GLU A 280 16.56 -2.78 12.93
CA GLU A 280 17.44 -1.81 13.58
C GLU A 280 16.65 -0.51 13.81
N PRO A 281 16.71 0.04 15.04
CA PRO A 281 16.11 1.32 15.34
C PRO A 281 16.89 2.40 14.58
N SER A 282 16.52 2.63 13.31
CA SER A 282 16.90 3.86 12.64
C SER A 282 16.33 5.02 13.43
N ASP A 283 17.23 5.84 13.96
CA ASP A 283 16.94 6.98 14.80
C ASP A 283 16.14 8.02 14.00
N LEU A 284 14.82 8.09 14.21
CA LEU A 284 13.87 9.02 13.60
C LEU A 284 14.41 10.46 13.46
N GLU A 285 14.64 10.96 12.25
CA GLU A 285 15.07 12.35 12.03
C GLU A 285 13.90 13.23 11.64
N ILE A 286 13.96 14.52 12.01
CA ILE A 286 12.96 15.56 11.63
C ILE A 286 12.63 15.52 10.14
N PHE A 287 13.65 15.17 9.36
CA PHE A 287 13.66 15.32 7.92
C PHE A 287 13.09 14.09 7.21
N ASN A 288 12.88 12.99 7.92
CA ASN A 288 12.46 11.72 7.35
C ASN A 288 11.41 11.04 8.22
N SER A 289 10.17 10.96 7.70
CA SER A 289 9.15 10.15 8.34
C SER A 289 9.47 8.66 8.17
N LYS A 290 9.80 8.00 9.28
CA LYS A 290 9.89 6.54 9.33
C LYS A 290 8.49 5.98 9.15
N SER A 291 8.33 5.09 8.19
CA SER A 291 7.14 4.25 8.13
C SER A 291 7.34 3.11 9.11
N ASN A 292 6.34 2.81 9.93
CA ASN A 292 6.31 1.54 10.66
C ASN A 292 5.59 0.46 9.84
N TYR A 293 5.23 0.72 8.58
CA TYR A 293 4.42 -0.16 7.76
C TYR A 293 4.94 -1.60 7.72
N LEU A 294 6.22 -1.83 7.38
CA LEU A 294 6.77 -3.20 7.34
C LEU A 294 6.85 -3.82 8.73
N LYS A 295 7.10 -3.01 9.76
CA LYS A 295 7.13 -3.45 11.16
C LYS A 295 5.74 -3.90 11.62
N GLU A 296 4.70 -3.11 11.38
CA GLU A 296 3.32 -3.43 11.71
C GLU A 296 2.80 -4.60 10.85
N PHE A 297 3.23 -4.68 9.58
CA PHE A 297 2.94 -5.81 8.70
C PHE A 297 3.46 -7.14 9.26
N LEU A 298 4.70 -7.16 9.78
CA LEU A 298 5.26 -8.32 10.48
C LEU A 298 4.61 -8.58 11.84
N LYS A 299 4.33 -7.52 12.62
CA LYS A 299 3.67 -7.62 13.94
C LYS A 299 2.34 -8.35 13.83
N LEU A 300 1.58 -8.06 12.78
CA LEU A 300 0.28 -8.67 12.49
C LEU A 300 0.36 -10.02 11.76
N ASN A 301 1.56 -10.57 11.55
CA ASN A 301 1.80 -11.81 10.81
C ASN A 301 1.20 -11.81 9.39
N LEU A 302 1.05 -10.63 8.76
CA LEU A 302 0.49 -10.51 7.41
C LEU A 302 1.40 -11.15 6.36
N ASP A 303 2.71 -11.14 6.60
CA ASP A 303 3.73 -11.86 5.82
C ASP A 303 3.43 -13.37 5.74
N LYS A 304 3.05 -13.97 6.87
CA LYS A 304 2.71 -15.40 6.96
C LYS A 304 1.39 -15.69 6.28
N ILE A 305 0.40 -14.80 6.39
CA ILE A 305 -0.90 -14.96 5.70
C ILE A 305 -0.66 -14.96 4.19
N VAL A 306 0.05 -13.96 3.66
CA VAL A 306 0.35 -13.86 2.22
C VAL A 306 1.17 -15.05 1.75
N THR A 307 2.25 -15.40 2.46
CA THR A 307 3.13 -16.51 2.08
C THR A 307 2.36 -17.82 2.02
N ASN A 308 1.64 -18.19 3.09
CA ASN A 308 0.84 -19.42 3.11
C ASN A 308 -0.23 -19.45 2.02
N PHE A 309 -0.79 -18.29 1.66
CA PHE A 309 -1.79 -18.21 0.61
C PHE A 309 -1.19 -18.40 -0.79
N VAL A 310 -0.01 -17.83 -1.04
CA VAL A 310 0.75 -18.10 -2.27
C VAL A 310 1.11 -19.58 -2.37
N HIS A 311 1.54 -20.20 -1.26
CA HIS A 311 1.79 -21.63 -1.20
C HIS A 311 0.53 -22.45 -1.52
N LEU A 312 -0.61 -22.11 -0.90
CA LEU A 312 -1.89 -22.76 -1.15
C LEU A 312 -2.28 -22.68 -2.64
N ILE A 313 -2.23 -21.49 -3.24
CA ILE A 313 -2.58 -21.30 -4.66
C ILE A 313 -1.62 -22.05 -5.58
N ALA A 314 -0.32 -22.01 -5.31
CA ALA A 314 0.66 -22.74 -6.09
C ALA A 314 0.42 -24.26 -6.01
N ASP A 315 0.13 -24.79 -4.83
CA ASP A 315 -0.13 -26.21 -4.64
C ASP A 315 -1.47 -26.62 -5.30
N MET A 316 -2.49 -25.76 -5.24
CA MET A 316 -3.77 -25.94 -5.96
C MET A 316 -3.62 -25.91 -7.48
N ALA A 317 -2.67 -25.13 -8.00
CA ALA A 317 -2.40 -25.05 -9.44
C ALA A 317 -1.79 -26.34 -9.99
N LEU A 318 -1.10 -27.13 -9.16
CA LEU A 318 -0.53 -28.43 -9.52
C LEU A 318 -1.57 -29.56 -9.60
N GLY A 319 -2.86 -29.26 -9.35
CA GLY A 319 -4.01 -29.87 -10.00
C GLY A 319 -4.48 -31.26 -9.55
N GLU A 320 -3.59 -32.24 -9.30
CA GLU A 320 -4.05 -33.61 -9.00
C GLU A 320 -3.47 -34.19 -7.70
N ASP A 321 -2.18 -34.01 -7.42
CA ASP A 321 -1.54 -34.59 -6.22
C ASP A 321 -1.89 -33.86 -4.92
N PHE A 322 -2.06 -32.54 -4.98
CA PHE A 322 -2.45 -31.73 -3.82
C PHE A 322 -3.85 -32.12 -3.32
N LEU A 323 -4.77 -32.39 -4.26
CA LEU A 323 -6.16 -32.71 -3.98
C LEU A 323 -6.34 -34.11 -3.37
N ALA A 324 -5.32 -34.98 -3.48
CA ALA A 324 -5.29 -36.30 -2.84
C ALA A 324 -4.61 -36.28 -1.46
N ASN A 325 -3.97 -35.17 -1.07
CA ASN A 325 -3.19 -35.06 0.16
C ASN A 325 -3.98 -34.36 1.29
N ASP A 326 -4.90 -35.09 1.91
CA ASP A 326 -5.74 -34.61 3.03
C ASP A 326 -4.90 -33.97 4.15
N SER A 327 -3.69 -34.49 4.42
CA SER A 327 -2.82 -33.96 5.47
C SER A 327 -2.37 -32.52 5.19
N GLN A 328 -2.06 -32.19 3.93
CA GLN A 328 -1.58 -30.86 3.53
C GLN A 328 -2.72 -29.85 3.52
N VAL A 329 -3.92 -30.26 3.09
CA VAL A 329 -5.14 -29.44 3.15
C VAL A 329 -5.50 -29.10 4.60
N GLN A 330 -5.44 -30.07 5.52
CA GLN A 330 -5.69 -29.83 6.94
C GLN A 330 -4.62 -28.93 7.58
N ASN A 331 -3.36 -29.04 7.15
CA ASN A 331 -2.30 -28.15 7.62
C ASN A 331 -2.57 -26.70 7.23
N TYR A 332 -2.99 -26.42 5.99
CA TYR A 332 -3.39 -25.06 5.57
C TYR A 332 -4.58 -24.56 6.38
N ARG A 333 -5.63 -25.38 6.53
CA ARG A 333 -6.82 -25.03 7.33
C ARG A 333 -6.44 -24.61 8.75
N ASN A 334 -5.66 -25.42 9.46
CA ASN A 334 -5.23 -25.14 10.83
C ASN A 334 -4.32 -23.90 10.91
N THR A 335 -3.46 -23.71 9.91
CA THR A 335 -2.56 -22.57 9.84
C THR A 335 -3.34 -21.27 9.65
N PHE A 336 -4.27 -21.20 8.69
CA PHE A 336 -5.12 -20.02 8.50
C PHE A 336 -6.00 -19.74 9.71
N LYS A 337 -6.64 -20.77 10.29
CA LYS A 337 -7.42 -20.63 11.52
C LYS A 337 -6.60 -19.96 12.62
N LYS A 338 -5.39 -20.46 12.90
CA LYS A 338 -4.50 -19.90 13.91
C LYS A 338 -4.05 -18.47 13.58
N LEU A 339 -3.78 -18.17 12.31
CA LEU A 339 -3.36 -16.83 11.90
C LEU A 339 -4.50 -15.80 12.04
N PHE A 340 -5.73 -16.16 11.67
CA PHE A 340 -6.90 -15.28 11.79
C PHE A 340 -7.47 -15.21 13.21
N GLU A 341 -7.33 -16.25 14.03
CA GLU A 341 -7.74 -16.21 15.44
C GLU A 341 -6.87 -15.26 16.28
N ASN A 342 -5.56 -15.24 16.02
CA ASN A 342 -4.62 -14.33 16.68
C ASN A 342 -4.64 -12.91 16.10
N PHE A 343 -5.59 -12.63 15.20
CA PHE A 343 -5.67 -11.35 14.51
C PHE A 343 -6.38 -10.32 15.38
N GLU A 344 -5.62 -9.62 16.20
CA GLU A 344 -6.12 -8.54 17.04
C GLU A 344 -5.33 -7.25 16.81
N LEU A 345 -6.06 -6.15 16.65
CA LEU A 345 -5.47 -4.81 16.68
C LEU A 345 -5.50 -4.32 18.12
N GLU A 346 -4.34 -3.91 18.61
CA GLU A 346 -4.23 -3.23 19.89
C GLU A 346 -5.01 -1.91 19.86
N ALA A 347 -5.64 -1.57 20.98
CA ALA A 347 -6.28 -0.27 21.12
C ALA A 347 -5.23 0.85 21.06
N PRO A 348 -5.49 1.95 20.34
CA PRO A 348 -4.57 3.08 20.36
C PRO A 348 -4.45 3.58 21.79
N ASP A 349 -3.21 3.63 22.30
CA ASP A 349 -2.92 4.40 23.50
C ASP A 349 -3.31 5.87 23.27
N ALA A 350 -3.52 6.63 24.36
CA ALA A 350 -3.95 8.03 24.33
C ALA A 350 -2.92 9.02 23.72
N ASN A 351 -1.94 8.55 22.94
CA ASN A 351 -0.89 9.34 22.30
C ASN A 351 -1.15 9.48 20.79
N THR A 352 -0.62 10.51 20.14
CA THR A 352 -0.78 10.69 18.68
C THR A 352 0.12 9.78 17.85
N GLU A 353 1.27 9.36 18.39
CA GLU A 353 2.18 8.41 17.71
C GLU A 353 1.58 7.01 17.60
N SER A 354 0.72 6.61 18.53
CA SER A 354 -0.03 5.35 18.42
C SER A 354 -1.08 5.45 17.31
N LEU A 355 -1.65 6.63 17.02
CA LEU A 355 -2.63 6.79 15.94
C LEU A 355 -2.03 6.55 14.55
N SER A 356 -0.83 7.06 14.26
CA SER A 356 -0.19 6.79 12.96
C SER A 356 0.14 5.30 12.79
N ALA A 357 0.65 4.65 13.84
CA ALA A 357 0.90 3.20 13.82
C ALA A 357 -0.40 2.38 13.64
N VAL A 358 -1.51 2.80 14.27
CA VAL A 358 -2.82 2.17 14.08
C VAL A 358 -3.33 2.35 12.65
N LEU A 359 -3.19 3.55 12.06
CA LEU A 359 -3.57 3.78 10.66
C LEU A 359 -2.73 2.95 9.69
N GLU A 360 -1.40 2.87 9.90
CA GLU A 360 -0.52 2.04 9.10
C GLU A 360 -0.86 0.56 9.21
N SER A 361 -1.16 0.09 10.43
CA SER A 361 -1.65 -1.26 10.68
C SER A 361 -2.94 -1.51 9.89
N LEU A 362 -3.94 -0.65 10.05
CA LEU A 362 -5.22 -0.77 9.35
C LEU A 362 -5.04 -0.76 7.83
N SER A 363 -4.21 0.13 7.29
CA SER A 363 -3.91 0.16 5.86
C SER A 363 -3.26 -1.14 5.39
N ALA A 364 -2.24 -1.64 6.11
CA ALA A 364 -1.54 -2.87 5.77
C ALA A 364 -2.51 -4.07 5.72
N VAL A 365 -3.44 -4.12 6.66
CA VAL A 365 -4.50 -5.13 6.69
C VAL A 365 -5.44 -4.96 5.49
N VAL A 366 -5.92 -3.76 5.20
CA VAL A 366 -6.77 -3.51 4.02
C VAL A 366 -6.07 -3.93 2.73
N GLU A 367 -4.81 -3.54 2.53
CA GLU A 367 -4.01 -3.91 1.35
C GLU A 367 -3.92 -5.44 1.23
N THR A 368 -3.50 -6.11 2.29
CA THR A 368 -3.33 -7.57 2.32
C THR A 368 -4.62 -8.31 2.02
N LEU A 369 -5.73 -7.89 2.66
CA LEU A 369 -7.04 -8.50 2.45
C LEU A 369 -7.57 -8.23 1.04
N SER A 370 -7.30 -7.06 0.45
CA SER A 370 -7.66 -6.78 -0.94
C SER A 370 -7.00 -7.79 -1.88
N ILE A 371 -5.69 -7.96 -1.73
CA ILE A 371 -4.89 -8.88 -2.54
C ILE A 371 -5.39 -10.31 -2.36
N PHE A 372 -5.66 -10.71 -1.11
CA PHE A 372 -6.19 -12.03 -0.79
C PHE A 372 -7.54 -12.28 -1.50
N ILE A 373 -8.50 -11.35 -1.36
CA ILE A 373 -9.83 -11.47 -1.96
C ILE A 373 -9.75 -11.58 -3.48
N VAL A 374 -8.95 -10.75 -4.14
CA VAL A 374 -8.79 -10.77 -5.61
C VAL A 374 -8.31 -12.13 -6.09
N ASN A 375 -7.23 -12.60 -5.48
CA ASN A 375 -6.62 -13.87 -5.85
C ASN A 375 -7.55 -15.05 -5.56
N LEU A 376 -8.26 -15.03 -4.42
CA LEU A 376 -9.24 -16.04 -4.10
C LEU A 376 -10.37 -16.08 -5.13
N VAL A 377 -10.91 -14.92 -5.49
CA VAL A 377 -11.97 -14.80 -6.50
C VAL A 377 -11.47 -15.22 -7.89
N SER A 378 -10.23 -14.89 -8.24
CA SER A 378 -9.58 -15.34 -9.48
C SER A 378 -9.43 -16.86 -9.53
N VAL A 379 -8.99 -17.49 -8.44
CA VAL A 379 -8.88 -18.96 -8.34
C VAL A 379 -10.26 -19.62 -8.45
N LEU A 380 -11.27 -19.09 -7.75
CA LEU A 380 -12.64 -19.62 -7.81
C LEU A 380 -13.28 -19.40 -9.19
N GLY A 381 -12.91 -18.33 -9.89
CA GLY A 381 -13.36 -18.00 -11.24
C GLY A 381 -12.67 -18.81 -12.35
N ASN A 382 -11.58 -19.51 -12.03
CA ASN A 382 -10.82 -20.33 -12.98
C ASN A 382 -11.68 -21.47 -13.56
N GLU A 383 -11.49 -21.78 -14.85
CA GLU A 383 -12.22 -22.83 -15.58
C GLU A 383 -12.19 -24.19 -14.89
N PHE A 384 -11.14 -24.48 -14.11
CA PHE A 384 -11.03 -25.74 -13.36
C PHE A 384 -11.94 -25.78 -12.12
N TYR A 385 -11.97 -24.69 -11.34
CA TYR A 385 -12.70 -24.63 -10.06
C TYR A 385 -14.15 -24.16 -10.22
N LYS A 386 -14.44 -23.36 -11.24
CA LYS A 386 -15.79 -22.87 -11.57
C LYS A 386 -16.85 -23.98 -11.75
N PRO A 387 -16.61 -25.09 -12.48
CA PRO A 387 -17.58 -26.19 -12.56
C PRO A 387 -17.79 -26.88 -11.20
N ILE A 388 -16.74 -27.05 -10.40
CA ILE A 388 -16.83 -27.66 -9.07
C ILE A 388 -17.61 -26.76 -8.11
N TRP A 389 -17.33 -25.46 -8.15
CA TRP A 389 -18.02 -24.43 -7.39
C TRP A 389 -19.50 -24.33 -7.78
N THR A 390 -19.80 -24.31 -9.08
CA THR A 390 -21.18 -24.26 -9.57
C THR A 390 -21.95 -25.55 -9.27
N GLU A 391 -21.31 -26.73 -9.27
CA GLU A 391 -21.92 -27.98 -8.81
C GLU A 391 -22.26 -27.95 -7.31
N LYS A 392 -21.41 -27.36 -6.45
CA LYS A 392 -21.72 -27.18 -5.02
C LYS A 392 -22.91 -26.25 -4.81
N CYS A 393 -22.95 -25.12 -5.51
CA CYS A 393 -24.02 -24.12 -5.37
C CYS A 393 -25.34 -24.60 -6.00
N LYS A 394 -25.29 -25.32 -7.14
CA LYS A 394 -26.47 -25.87 -7.82
C LYS A 394 -26.78 -27.25 -7.25
N LYS A 395 -27.70 -27.33 -6.28
CA LYS A 395 -28.26 -28.56 -5.62
C LYS A 395 -28.86 -29.63 -6.57
N SER A 396 -28.26 -29.96 -7.70
CA SER A 396 -28.75 -30.97 -8.62
C SER A 396 -28.34 -32.36 -8.12
N LYS A 397 -29.33 -33.13 -7.65
CA LYS A 397 -29.20 -34.53 -7.18
C LYS A 397 -28.63 -35.52 -8.21
N LYS A 398 -28.17 -35.10 -9.41
CA LYS A 398 -27.95 -35.99 -10.56
C LYS A 398 -26.56 -36.02 -11.21
N LYS A 399 -25.54 -35.27 -10.75
CA LYS A 399 -24.15 -35.48 -11.19
C LYS A 399 -23.21 -35.39 -10.00
N LYS A 400 -22.81 -36.55 -9.48
CA LYS A 400 -22.03 -36.73 -8.24
C LYS A 400 -20.52 -36.94 -8.46
N GLY A 401 -20.02 -36.86 -9.69
CA GLY A 401 -18.67 -37.36 -10.01
C GLY A 401 -17.54 -36.43 -9.58
N VAL A 402 -17.53 -35.19 -10.09
CA VAL A 402 -16.35 -34.32 -10.02
C VAL A 402 -16.27 -33.58 -8.69
N TYR A 403 -17.40 -33.06 -8.17
CA TYR A 403 -17.43 -32.45 -6.84
C TYR A 403 -16.96 -33.39 -5.72
N LEU A 404 -17.42 -34.65 -5.67
CA LEU A 404 -17.02 -35.57 -4.60
C LEU A 404 -15.50 -35.80 -4.55
N LYS A 405 -14.81 -35.73 -5.70
CA LYS A 405 -13.36 -35.87 -5.79
C LYS A 405 -12.61 -34.70 -5.13
N TYR A 406 -13.20 -33.51 -5.11
CA TYR A 406 -12.54 -32.26 -4.70
C TYR A 406 -13.28 -31.50 -3.59
N ALA A 407 -14.28 -32.12 -2.98
CA ALA A 407 -15.15 -31.52 -1.97
C ALA A 407 -14.33 -30.95 -0.80
N GLN A 408 -13.33 -31.67 -0.32
CA GLN A 408 -12.50 -31.25 0.83
C GLN A 408 -11.75 -29.94 0.56
N THR A 409 -11.16 -29.78 -0.63
CA THR A 409 -10.41 -28.57 -1.00
C THR A 409 -11.34 -27.37 -1.15
N VAL A 410 -12.50 -27.58 -1.76
CA VAL A 410 -13.52 -26.54 -1.88
C VAL A 410 -14.03 -26.15 -0.48
N ASP A 411 -14.33 -27.12 0.39
CA ASP A 411 -14.74 -26.88 1.77
C ASP A 411 -13.67 -26.14 2.57
N MET A 412 -12.39 -26.45 2.38
CA MET A 412 -11.28 -25.71 2.99
C MET A 412 -11.20 -24.26 2.48
N LEU A 413 -11.40 -24.00 1.19
CA LEU A 413 -11.49 -22.63 0.66
C LEU A 413 -12.66 -21.86 1.27
N PHE A 414 -13.81 -22.51 1.49
CA PHE A 414 -14.95 -21.92 2.21
C PHE A 414 -14.65 -21.63 3.68
N GLU A 415 -13.94 -22.51 4.37
CA GLU A 415 -13.57 -22.23 5.76
C GLU A 415 -12.54 -21.11 5.87
N ILE A 416 -11.53 -21.07 4.99
CA ILE A 416 -10.59 -19.94 4.91
C ILE A 416 -11.35 -18.64 4.69
N TYR A 417 -12.37 -18.70 3.84
CA TYR A 417 -13.23 -17.58 3.56
C TYR A 417 -14.06 -17.13 4.78
N GLU A 418 -14.61 -18.07 5.54
CA GLU A 418 -15.32 -17.78 6.79
C GLU A 418 -14.38 -17.19 7.84
N PHE A 419 -13.15 -17.71 7.99
CA PHE A 419 -12.13 -17.13 8.87
C PHE A 419 -11.79 -15.69 8.47
N LEU A 420 -11.67 -15.42 7.17
CA LEU A 420 -11.45 -14.07 6.64
C LEU A 420 -12.62 -13.13 6.99
N PHE A 421 -13.85 -13.61 6.81
CA PHE A 421 -15.07 -12.87 7.13
C PHE A 421 -15.16 -12.55 8.62
N ASP A 422 -14.91 -13.52 9.49
CA ASP A 422 -14.90 -13.34 10.94
C ASP A 422 -13.80 -12.36 11.40
N ALA A 423 -12.59 -12.48 10.85
CA ALA A 423 -11.50 -11.54 11.12
C ALA A 423 -11.90 -10.11 10.70
N LEU A 424 -12.50 -9.93 9.52
CA LEU A 424 -12.99 -8.65 9.04
C LEU A 424 -14.12 -8.07 9.89
N ASN A 425 -15.05 -8.89 10.37
CA ASN A 425 -16.08 -8.43 11.29
C ASN A 425 -15.52 -8.03 12.65
N LYS A 426 -14.56 -8.79 13.19
CA LYS A 426 -13.86 -8.42 14.43
C LYS A 426 -13.17 -7.06 14.27
N LEU A 427 -12.50 -6.83 13.13
CA LEU A 427 -11.89 -5.54 12.81
C LEU A 427 -12.93 -4.43 12.72
N LEU A 428 -14.02 -4.63 11.98
CA LEU A 428 -15.07 -3.62 11.82
C LEU A 428 -15.75 -3.29 13.16
N ASN A 429 -15.96 -4.30 14.01
CA ASN A 429 -16.43 -4.08 15.38
C ASN A 429 -15.41 -3.32 16.22
N ASN A 430 -14.10 -3.54 16.01
CA ASN A 430 -13.05 -2.77 16.66
C ASN A 430 -13.01 -1.32 16.14
N PHE A 431 -13.34 -1.03 14.88
CA PHE A 431 -13.56 0.35 14.41
C PHE A 431 -14.66 1.06 15.19
N ASP A 432 -15.76 0.36 15.48
CA ASP A 432 -16.86 0.92 16.26
C ASP A 432 -16.47 1.13 17.73
N LYS A 433 -15.55 0.32 18.27
CA LYS A 433 -14.93 0.54 19.59
C LYS A 433 -13.90 1.65 19.59
N PHE A 434 -13.15 1.80 18.49
CA PHE A 434 -12.16 2.86 18.35
C PHE A 434 -12.78 4.23 18.44
N LYS A 435 -14.10 4.35 18.17
CA LYS A 435 -14.96 5.51 18.41
C LYS A 435 -14.08 6.75 18.56
N LEU A 436 -13.40 7.07 17.47
CA LEU A 436 -12.71 8.34 17.29
C LEU A 436 -13.84 9.34 17.11
N SER A 437 -14.66 9.49 18.15
CA SER A 437 -15.44 10.68 18.32
C SER A 437 -14.43 11.80 18.28
N ALA A 438 -14.77 12.87 17.56
CA ALA A 438 -13.99 14.10 17.55
C ALA A 438 -13.40 14.41 18.94
N SER A 439 -14.14 14.10 20.02
CA SER A 439 -13.70 14.15 21.42
C SER A 439 -12.34 13.53 21.79
N PHE A 440 -11.82 12.50 21.10
CA PHE A 440 -10.49 11.93 21.40
C PHE A 440 -9.37 12.82 20.86
N VAL A 441 -9.50 13.27 19.61
CA VAL A 441 -8.56 14.23 19.01
C VAL A 441 -8.74 15.60 19.66
N ASP A 442 -9.98 16.01 19.96
CA ASP A 442 -10.29 17.22 20.72
C ASP A 442 -9.72 17.13 22.14
N GLY A 443 -9.72 15.95 22.78
CA GLY A 443 -9.11 15.73 24.09
C GLY A 443 -7.57 15.78 24.08
N LEU A 444 -6.95 15.38 22.96
CA LEU A 444 -5.52 15.58 22.70
C LEU A 444 -5.19 17.07 22.46
N ILE A 445 -6.08 17.79 21.76
CA ILE A 445 -5.97 19.22 21.49
C ILE A 445 -6.18 20.05 22.77
N GLN A 446 -7.14 19.68 23.62
CA GLN A 446 -7.43 20.36 24.90
C GLN A 446 -6.27 20.29 25.91
N LYS A 447 -5.36 19.32 25.78
CA LYS A 447 -4.15 19.23 26.61
C LYS A 447 -3.05 20.23 26.20
N ILE A 448 -3.20 20.89 25.05
CA ILE A 448 -2.28 21.92 24.60
C ILE A 448 -2.84 23.26 25.09
N ASP A 449 -2.20 23.85 26.09
CA ASP A 449 -2.61 25.10 26.75
C ASP A 449 -2.74 26.32 25.79
N ASP A 450 -2.32 26.20 24.53
CA ASP A 450 -2.41 27.26 23.53
C ASP A 450 -3.76 27.25 22.79
N GLN A 451 -4.78 27.85 23.41
CA GLN A 451 -6.13 28.04 22.84
C GLN A 451 -6.19 28.86 21.51
N SER A 452 -5.04 29.30 20.97
CA SER A 452 -4.96 30.19 19.80
C SER A 452 -4.67 29.49 18.46
N VAL A 453 -4.37 28.19 18.48
CA VAL A 453 -4.02 27.42 17.27
C VAL A 453 -5.13 26.44 16.92
N ASP A 454 -5.64 26.58 15.70
CA ASP A 454 -6.64 25.68 15.14
C ASP A 454 -5.99 24.37 14.66
N PHE A 455 -6.49 23.23 15.16
CA PHE A 455 -6.10 21.86 14.80
C PHE A 455 -7.25 21.10 14.10
N SER A 456 -8.24 21.83 13.58
CA SER A 456 -9.35 21.27 12.80
C SER A 456 -8.88 20.46 11.59
N ASP A 457 -7.80 20.91 10.93
CA ASP A 457 -7.14 20.22 9.81
C ASP A 457 -6.65 18.81 10.17
N LEU A 458 -6.00 18.66 11.32
CA LEU A 458 -5.49 17.37 11.81
C LEU A 458 -6.65 16.42 12.12
N THR A 459 -7.65 16.93 12.84
CA THR A 459 -8.85 16.17 13.22
C THR A 459 -9.63 15.72 11.99
N GLN A 460 -9.81 16.61 11.02
CA GLN A 460 -10.46 16.32 9.75
C GLN A 460 -9.67 15.27 8.95
N SER A 461 -8.34 15.35 8.94
CA SER A 461 -7.50 14.38 8.24
C SER A 461 -7.65 12.97 8.83
N TYR A 462 -7.56 12.81 10.14
CA TYR A 462 -7.78 11.49 10.75
C TYR A 462 -9.19 10.98 10.49
N ARG A 463 -10.19 11.83 10.71
CA ARG A 463 -11.59 11.48 10.48
C ARG A 463 -11.80 10.95 9.07
N LYS A 464 -11.25 11.64 8.06
CA LYS A 464 -11.34 11.22 6.66
C LYS A 464 -10.66 9.87 6.42
N SER A 465 -9.41 9.67 6.87
CA SER A 465 -8.72 8.38 6.76
C SER A 465 -9.50 7.22 7.40
N PHE A 466 -10.02 7.40 8.62
CA PHE A 466 -10.81 6.38 9.32
C PHE A 466 -12.15 6.11 8.62
N GLU A 467 -12.85 7.15 8.14
CA GLU A 467 -14.10 6.99 7.39
C GLU A 467 -13.87 6.27 6.06
N GLU A 468 -12.80 6.57 5.33
CA GLU A 468 -12.42 5.89 4.10
C GLU A 468 -12.09 4.41 4.36
N LEU A 469 -11.20 4.12 5.31
CA LEU A 469 -10.87 2.76 5.72
C LEU A 469 -12.14 1.98 6.12
N ARG A 470 -13.01 2.57 6.95
CA ARG A 470 -14.28 1.94 7.37
C ARG A 470 -15.19 1.64 6.17
N LYS A 471 -15.30 2.57 5.21
CA LYS A 471 -16.07 2.34 3.98
C LYS A 471 -15.48 1.18 3.18
N ILE A 472 -14.16 1.10 3.04
CA ILE A 472 -13.46 0.02 2.35
C ILE A 472 -13.70 -1.33 3.04
N TYR A 473 -13.51 -1.39 4.36
CA TYR A 473 -13.78 -2.59 5.16
C TYR A 473 -15.24 -3.04 5.05
N SER A 474 -16.19 -2.12 5.19
CA SER A 474 -17.62 -2.43 5.05
C SER A 474 -17.95 -2.96 3.66
N ALA A 475 -17.38 -2.37 2.60
CA ALA A 475 -17.55 -2.87 1.24
C ALA A 475 -16.99 -4.28 1.06
N LYS A 476 -15.81 -4.57 1.62
CA LYS A 476 -15.23 -5.93 1.61
C LYS A 476 -16.07 -6.94 2.37
N VAL A 477 -16.54 -6.59 3.56
CA VAL A 477 -17.45 -7.45 4.35
C VAL A 477 -18.73 -7.73 3.56
N LYS A 478 -19.32 -6.72 2.92
CA LYS A 478 -20.51 -6.88 2.07
C LYS A 478 -20.23 -7.75 0.84
N PHE A 479 -19.10 -7.52 0.17
CA PHE A 479 -18.63 -8.36 -0.93
C PHE A 479 -18.54 -9.81 -0.45
N LEU A 480 -17.96 -10.02 0.72
CA LEU A 480 -17.83 -11.36 1.26
C LEU A 480 -19.19 -11.98 1.70
N LEU A 481 -20.11 -11.18 2.22
CA LEU A 481 -21.44 -11.67 2.56
C LEU A 481 -22.21 -12.14 1.33
N LYS A 482 -22.10 -11.45 0.20
CA LYS A 482 -22.79 -11.86 -1.04
C LYS A 482 -22.30 -13.22 -1.53
N PHE A 483 -21.00 -13.45 -1.44
CA PHE A 483 -20.39 -14.73 -1.80
C PHE A 483 -20.74 -15.86 -0.82
N SER A 484 -20.86 -15.57 0.49
CA SER A 484 -21.33 -16.58 1.47
C SER A 484 -22.83 -16.88 1.31
N GLN A 485 -23.66 -15.88 1.05
CA GLN A 485 -25.11 -16.07 0.84
C GLN A 485 -25.42 -16.85 -0.46
N ASN A 486 -24.59 -16.69 -1.49
CA ASN A 486 -24.67 -17.52 -2.70
C ASN A 486 -24.18 -18.97 -2.48
N SER A 487 -23.52 -19.26 -1.35
CA SER A 487 -22.92 -20.57 -1.04
C SER A 487 -23.48 -21.28 0.18
N VAL A 488 -24.29 -20.63 1.01
CA VAL A 488 -24.87 -21.19 2.25
C VAL A 488 -26.40 -21.00 2.20
N LEU A 489 -27.22 -22.03 1.93
CA LEU A 489 -27.52 -23.15 2.84
C LEU A 489 -27.72 -22.68 4.29
N LYS A 490 -28.85 -22.01 4.60
CA LYS A 490 -29.45 -22.29 5.90
C LYS A 490 -29.92 -23.76 5.89
N PRO A 491 -29.75 -24.49 7.01
CA PRO A 491 -30.09 -25.91 7.12
C PRO A 491 -31.51 -26.22 6.67
#